data_AF-A0A158G003-F1
#
_entry.id   AF-A0A158G003-F1
#
_cell.length_a   1.000
_cell.length_b   1.000
_cell.length_c   1.000
_cell.angle_alpha   90.00
_cell.angle_beta   90.00
_cell.angle_gamma   90.00
#
_symmetry.space_group_name_H-M   'P 1'
#
loop_
_entity.id
_entity.type
_entity.pdbx_description
1 polymer ?
#
loop_
_entity_poly.entity_id
_entity_poly.type
_entity_poly.pdbx_seq_one_letter_code
_entity_poly.pdbx_strand_id
1 'polypeptide(L)'
;MNGFRQVCAMTGVVVLASVSAVGARTITAVSATYGANCGAPGGNATRDLIRQCNGLDTCEYVPDRARIGDTARVCRKDLQADWRCTDSEFHTAMLSPEAGANSTLVLSCIEQNGPGH
;
A
#
# COMPACT_ATOMS: atom_id res chain seq x y z
N MET A 1 15.04 -48.06 -54.34
CA MET A 1 14.12 -46.92 -54.45
C MET A 1 13.43 -46.77 -53.11
N ASN A 2 13.60 -45.61 -52.47
CA ASN A 2 12.83 -45.01 -51.35
C ASN A 2 12.74 -45.79 -50.01
N GLY A 3 12.84 -45.18 -48.83
CA GLY A 3 12.86 -43.76 -48.46
C GLY A 3 13.06 -43.61 -46.95
N PHE A 4 13.71 -42.52 -46.58
CA PHE A 4 14.14 -42.09 -45.24
C PHE A 4 12.97 -41.58 -44.38
N ARG A 5 13.21 -41.57 -43.05
CA ARG A 5 12.61 -40.73 -41.98
C ARG A 5 11.24 -41.18 -41.44
N GLN A 6 10.97 -41.13 -40.14
CA GLN A 6 11.31 -40.07 -39.20
C GLN A 6 11.17 -40.57 -37.74
N VAL A 7 12.22 -40.46 -36.93
CA VAL A 7 12.15 -40.66 -35.48
C VAL A 7 11.65 -39.35 -34.86
N CYS A 8 10.44 -39.34 -34.32
CA CYS A 8 9.93 -38.23 -33.50
C CYS A 8 10.66 -38.24 -32.16
N ALA A 9 11.75 -37.47 -32.06
CA ALA A 9 12.34 -37.10 -30.78
C ALA A 9 11.30 -36.28 -30.01
N MET A 10 10.64 -36.92 -29.03
CA MET A 10 9.82 -36.25 -28.03
C MET A 10 10.74 -35.52 -27.06
N THR A 11 11.15 -34.31 -27.43
CA THR A 11 11.80 -33.36 -26.51
C THR A 11 10.73 -32.85 -25.54
N GLY A 12 10.67 -33.47 -24.36
CA GLY A 12 9.82 -33.01 -23.26
C GLY A 12 10.33 -31.68 -22.73
N VAL A 13 9.63 -30.59 -23.05
CA VAL A 13 9.89 -29.27 -22.47
C VAL A 13 9.36 -29.30 -21.03
N VAL A 14 10.27 -29.36 -20.06
CA VAL A 14 9.95 -29.15 -18.64
C VAL A 14 9.71 -27.66 -18.44
N VAL A 15 8.44 -27.27 -18.36
CA VAL A 15 8.06 -25.89 -18.04
C VAL A 15 8.27 -25.68 -16.53
N LEU A 16 9.37 -25.03 -16.18
CA LEU A 16 9.60 -24.52 -14.82
C LEU A 16 8.64 -23.35 -14.60
N ALA A 17 7.50 -23.60 -13.95
CA ALA A 17 6.62 -22.54 -13.49
C ALA A 17 7.36 -21.71 -12.44
N SER A 18 7.83 -20.52 -12.84
CA SER A 18 8.29 -19.50 -11.91
C SER A 18 7.09 -19.09 -11.06
N VAL A 19 6.99 -19.62 -9.84
CA VAL A 19 6.13 -19.01 -8.83
C VAL A 19 6.82 -17.69 -8.50
N SER A 20 6.36 -16.62 -9.16
CA SER A 20 6.63 -15.28 -8.66
C SER A 20 6.01 -15.28 -7.28
N ALA A 21 6.83 -15.49 -6.25
CA ALA A 21 6.48 -15.02 -4.94
C ALA A 21 6.36 -13.51 -5.10
N VAL A 22 5.15 -13.03 -5.44
CA VAL A 22 4.67 -11.76 -4.92
C VAL A 22 4.85 -11.94 -3.43
N GLY A 23 6.03 -11.56 -2.94
CA GLY A 23 6.27 -11.46 -1.52
C GLY A 23 5.14 -10.60 -1.03
N ALA A 24 4.38 -11.08 -0.06
CA ALA A 24 3.28 -10.33 0.52
C ALA A 24 3.85 -8.96 0.94
N ARG A 25 3.63 -7.96 0.10
CA ARG A 25 4.08 -6.58 0.28
C ARG A 25 3.09 -6.00 1.28
N THR A 26 3.34 -6.26 2.55
CA THR A 26 2.43 -5.78 3.60
C THR A 26 2.75 -4.35 3.95
N ILE A 27 1.72 -3.52 4.05
CA ILE A 27 1.80 -2.16 4.56
C ILE A 27 2.42 -2.20 5.95
N THR A 28 3.51 -1.45 6.08
CA THR A 28 4.18 -1.16 7.35
C THR A 28 4.06 0.33 7.58
N ALA A 29 3.14 0.74 8.44
CA ALA A 29 2.95 2.14 8.77
C ALA A 29 4.16 2.68 9.54
N VAL A 30 4.72 3.80 9.08
CA VAL A 30 5.89 4.45 9.67
C VAL A 30 5.45 5.62 10.55
N SER A 31 4.67 6.53 9.97
CA SER A 31 4.22 7.75 10.65
C SER A 31 2.84 8.14 10.14
N ALA A 32 1.97 8.66 11.00
CA ALA A 32 0.74 9.31 10.57
C ALA A 32 0.40 10.49 11.46
N THR A 33 0.07 11.60 10.83
CA THR A 33 -0.31 12.85 11.49
C THR A 33 -1.63 13.33 10.94
N TYR A 34 -2.58 13.58 11.83
CA TYR A 34 -3.90 14.13 11.50
C TYR A 34 -4.02 15.54 12.09
N GLY A 35 -4.13 16.55 11.23
CA GLY A 35 -4.32 17.95 11.59
C GLY A 35 -3.04 18.71 11.91
N ALA A 36 -1.94 18.41 11.22
CA ALA A 36 -0.68 19.14 11.38
C ALA A 36 -0.89 20.66 11.15
N ASN A 37 -1.71 21.02 10.17
CA ASN A 37 -2.10 22.39 9.86
C ASN A 37 -2.89 23.09 10.98
N CYS A 38 -3.53 22.31 11.86
CA CYS A 38 -4.31 22.80 12.99
C CYS A 38 -3.53 22.75 14.31
N GLY A 39 -2.23 22.44 14.28
CA GLY A 39 -1.38 22.34 15.47
C GLY A 39 -1.47 20.99 16.21
N ALA A 40 -1.98 19.95 15.56
CA ALA A 40 -1.94 18.60 16.12
C ALA A 40 -0.49 18.11 16.25
N PRO A 41 -0.15 17.34 17.30
CA PRO A 41 1.18 16.78 17.44
C PRO A 41 1.45 15.75 16.35
N GLY A 42 2.65 15.84 15.76
CA GLY A 42 3.14 14.86 14.79
C GLY A 42 3.07 13.44 15.36
N GLY A 43 2.51 12.51 14.59
CA GLY A 43 2.40 11.11 15.00
C GLY A 43 1.20 10.76 15.89
N ASN A 44 0.26 11.70 16.11
CA ASN A 44 -0.97 11.44 16.87
C ASN A 44 -1.80 10.28 16.30
N ALA A 45 -1.78 10.12 14.97
CA ALA A 45 -2.53 9.13 14.23
C ALA A 45 -1.73 7.84 13.96
N THR A 46 -0.41 7.82 14.21
CA THR A 46 0.47 6.69 13.87
C THR A 46 -0.01 5.38 14.47
N ARG A 47 -0.38 5.38 15.76
CA ARG A 47 -0.86 4.16 16.45
C ARG A 47 -2.18 3.65 15.87
N ASP A 48 -3.00 4.56 15.37
CA ASP A 48 -4.29 4.20 14.79
C ASP A 48 -4.12 3.63 13.38
N LEU A 49 -3.29 4.28 12.56
CA LEU A 49 -2.89 3.78 11.24
C LEU A 49 -2.27 2.38 11.34
N ILE A 50 -1.34 2.17 12.27
CA ILE A 50 -0.71 0.86 12.49
C ILE A 50 -1.78 -0.20 12.81
N ARG A 51 -2.77 0.12 13.65
CA ARG A 51 -3.82 -0.86 13.99
C ARG A 51 -4.74 -1.19 12.82
N GLN A 52 -5.06 -0.21 11.97
CA GLN A 52 -6.01 -0.42 10.88
C GLN A 52 -5.34 -1.08 9.67
N CYS A 53 -4.11 -0.69 9.34
CA CYS A 53 -3.50 -1.01 8.04
C CYS A 53 -2.25 -1.90 8.10
N ASN A 54 -1.59 -2.03 9.25
CA ASN A 54 -0.33 -2.77 9.30
C ASN A 54 -0.56 -4.27 9.03
N GLY A 55 0.18 -4.85 8.10
CA GLY A 55 0.04 -6.26 7.71
C GLY A 55 -0.95 -6.50 6.56
N LEU A 56 -1.67 -5.47 6.09
CA LEU A 56 -2.55 -5.56 4.92
C LEU A 56 -1.78 -5.22 3.65
N ASP A 57 -2.26 -5.71 2.51
CA ASP A 57 -1.74 -5.30 1.20
C ASP A 57 -2.37 -3.98 0.73
N THR A 58 -3.68 -3.81 0.95
CA THR A 58 -4.40 -2.56 0.66
C THR A 58 -5.31 -2.22 1.84
N CYS A 59 -5.32 -0.95 2.24
CA CYS A 59 -6.07 -0.47 3.39
C CYS A 59 -6.62 0.93 3.14
N GLU A 60 -7.92 1.08 3.38
CA GLU A 60 -8.59 2.37 3.40
C GLU A 60 -8.54 2.95 4.82
N TYR A 61 -7.59 3.84 5.05
CA TYR A 61 -7.40 4.46 6.36
C TYR A 61 -8.33 5.65 6.56
N VAL A 62 -9.21 5.52 7.55
CA VAL A 62 -10.06 6.60 8.04
C VAL A 62 -9.59 7.01 9.43
N PRO A 63 -9.13 8.26 9.63
CA PRO A 63 -8.69 8.72 10.95
C PRO A 63 -9.88 8.81 11.91
N ASP A 64 -9.87 7.97 12.95
CA ASP A 64 -10.90 7.97 13.99
C ASP A 64 -10.65 9.11 14.98
N ARG A 65 -11.47 10.17 14.89
CA ARG A 65 -11.34 11.37 15.73
C ARG A 65 -11.50 11.08 17.22
N ALA A 66 -12.32 10.09 17.59
CA ALA A 66 -12.52 9.72 18.98
C ALA A 66 -11.27 9.05 19.56
N ARG A 67 -10.56 8.25 18.75
CA ARG A 67 -9.30 7.59 19.16
C ARG A 67 -8.09 8.52 19.14
N ILE A 68 -8.02 9.43 18.17
CA ILE A 68 -6.92 10.39 18.02
C ILE A 68 -7.02 11.51 19.07
N GLY A 69 -8.18 11.69 19.71
CA GLY A 69 -8.42 12.76 20.67
C GLY A 69 -8.60 14.13 19.99
N ASP A 70 -9.02 14.14 18.73
CA ASP A 70 -9.22 15.36 17.96
C ASP A 70 -10.52 16.05 18.40
N THR A 71 -10.37 17.05 19.26
CA THR A 71 -11.48 17.89 19.75
C THR A 71 -11.71 19.13 18.88
N ALA A 72 -10.81 19.42 17.94
CA ALA A 72 -10.79 20.65 17.15
C ALA A 72 -11.85 20.62 16.02
N ARG A 73 -13.14 20.78 16.33
CA ARG A 73 -14.20 20.86 15.30
C ARG A 73 -14.08 22.05 14.34
N VAL A 74 -13.24 23.03 14.67
CA VAL A 74 -13.24 24.36 14.03
C VAL A 74 -12.31 24.46 12.82
N CYS A 75 -11.38 23.51 12.66
CA CYS A 75 -10.37 23.54 11.61
C CYS A 75 -10.53 22.33 10.68
N ARG A 76 -10.40 22.54 9.36
CA ARG A 76 -10.28 21.42 8.41
C ARG A 76 -8.85 20.88 8.54
N LYS A 77 -8.73 19.58 8.79
CA LYS A 77 -7.45 18.93 9.08
C LYS A 77 -6.87 18.32 7.82
N ASP A 78 -5.58 18.52 7.61
CA ASP A 78 -4.83 17.64 6.71
C ASP A 78 -4.64 16.26 7.34
N LEU A 79 -4.39 15.26 6.50
CA LEU A 79 -3.92 13.96 6.95
C LEU A 79 -2.68 13.60 6.16
N GLN A 80 -1.56 13.41 6.86
CA GLN A 80 -0.34 12.88 6.27
C GLN A 80 -0.07 11.49 6.83
N ALA A 81 0.21 10.52 5.97
CA ALA A 81 0.68 9.21 6.37
C ALA A 81 1.87 8.77 5.51
N ASP A 82 2.80 8.11 6.20
CA ASP A 82 4.00 7.53 5.65
C ASP A 82 3.98 6.04 5.95
N TRP A 83 4.12 5.22 4.92
CA TRP A 83 4.17 3.76 5.04
C TRP A 83 5.21 3.18 4.11
N ARG A 84 5.63 1.95 4.40
CA ARG A 84 6.53 1.20 3.54
C ARG A 84 5.95 -0.18 3.27
N CYS A 85 6.16 -0.70 2.07
CA CYS A 85 5.65 -2.02 1.68
C CYS A 85 6.73 -3.09 1.81
N THR A 86 7.99 -2.68 1.61
CA THR A 86 9.20 -3.48 1.78
C THR A 86 10.29 -2.57 2.36
N ASP A 87 11.47 -3.11 2.65
CA ASP A 87 12.55 -2.30 3.24
C ASP A 87 13.07 -1.21 2.28
N SER A 88 12.89 -1.39 0.97
CA SER A 88 13.31 -0.46 -0.08
C SER A 88 12.18 0.42 -0.64
N GLU A 89 10.92 0.17 -0.26
CA GLU A 89 9.76 0.84 -0.85
C GLU A 89 9.06 1.70 0.20
N PHE A 90 9.16 3.02 0.05
CA PHE A 90 8.56 4.01 0.93
C PHE A 90 7.53 4.84 0.17
N HIS A 91 6.38 5.03 0.80
CA HIS A 91 5.24 5.76 0.26
C HIS A 91 4.81 6.83 1.25
N THR A 92 4.52 8.00 0.73
CA THR A 92 3.96 9.12 1.48
C THR A 92 2.70 9.56 0.76
N ALA A 93 1.62 9.72 1.51
CA ALA A 93 0.42 10.36 1.01
C ALA A 93 -0.07 11.42 1.98
N MET A 94 -0.59 12.48 1.40
CA MET A 94 -1.12 13.62 2.12
C MET A 94 -2.48 13.98 1.53
N LEU A 95 -3.47 14.13 2.40
CA LEU A 95 -4.77 14.68 2.08
C LEU A 95 -4.82 16.11 2.56
N SER A 96 -5.04 17.02 1.62
CA SER A 96 -5.30 18.42 1.93
C SER A 96 -6.59 18.58 2.74
N PRO A 97 -6.69 19.59 3.62
CA PRO A 97 -7.91 19.88 4.37
C PRO A 97 -9.11 20.22 3.47
N GLU A 98 -8.85 20.56 2.21
CA GLU A 98 -9.84 20.85 1.17
C GLU A 98 -10.50 19.60 0.59
N ALA A 99 -9.89 18.41 0.75
CA ALA A 99 -10.42 17.14 0.26
C ALA A 99 -11.75 16.77 0.93
N GLY A 100 -12.01 17.33 2.12
CA GLY A 100 -13.27 17.19 2.85
C GLY A 100 -13.17 16.28 4.08
N ALA A 101 -14.14 16.41 4.97
CA ALA A 101 -14.15 15.72 6.26
C ALA A 101 -14.29 14.18 6.17
N ASN A 102 -14.57 13.65 4.99
CA ASN A 102 -14.84 12.24 4.68
C ASN A 102 -13.83 11.65 3.69
N SER A 103 -12.69 12.32 3.48
CA SER A 103 -11.63 11.79 2.63
C SER A 103 -10.93 10.64 3.35
N THR A 104 -10.85 9.52 2.65
CA THR A 104 -10.16 8.32 3.10
C THR A 104 -8.80 8.24 2.43
N LEU A 105 -7.77 7.86 3.18
CA LEU A 105 -6.45 7.65 2.60
C LEU A 105 -6.30 6.18 2.24
N VAL A 106 -6.12 5.89 0.95
CA VAL A 106 -5.92 4.51 0.50
C VAL A 106 -4.43 4.21 0.47
N LEU A 107 -3.99 3.32 1.35
CA LEU A 107 -2.66 2.75 1.33
C LEU A 107 -2.72 1.48 0.50
N SER A 108 -1.82 1.32 -0.46
CA SER A 108 -1.73 0.09 -1.23
C SER A 108 -0.27 -0.27 -1.46
N CYS A 109 0.00 -1.55 -1.33
CA CYS A 109 1.30 -2.18 -1.51
C CYS A 109 1.26 -3.23 -2.61
N ILE A 110 0.14 -3.37 -3.32
CA ILE A 110 0.12 -4.12 -4.57
C ILE A 110 1.20 -3.56 -5.47
N GLU A 111 2.06 -4.45 -5.97
CA GLU A 111 2.95 -4.09 -7.04
C GLU A 111 2.04 -3.69 -8.20
N GLN A 112 1.94 -2.39 -8.48
CA GLN A 112 1.37 -1.91 -9.72
C GLN A 112 2.35 -2.35 -10.80
N ASN A 113 2.29 -3.63 -11.17
CA ASN A 113 2.86 -4.14 -12.39
C ASN A 113 2.01 -3.56 -13.52
N GLY A 114 2.11 -2.24 -13.70
CA GLY A 114 1.51 -1.53 -14.79
C GLY A 114 2.10 -2.11 -16.07
N PRO A 115 1.31 -2.29 -17.14
CA PRO A 115 1.84 -2.68 -18.43
C PRO A 115 2.76 -1.56 -18.96
N GLY A 116 4.04 -1.61 -18.59
CA GLY A 116 5.11 -0.78 -19.12
C GLY A 116 5.76 -1.50 -20.29
N HIS A 117 5.49 -0.97 -21.49
CA HIS A 117 5.89 -1.43 -22.82
C HIS A 117 7.40 -1.33 -23.07
#